data_AF-A0A0C2RU57-F1
#
_entry.id   AF-A0A0C2RU57-F1
#
_cell.length_a   1.000
_cell.length_b   1.000
_cell.length_c   1.000
_cell.angle_alpha   90.00
_cell.angle_beta   90.00
_cell.angle_gamma   90.00
#
_symmetry.space_group_name_H-M   'P 1'
#
loop_
_entity.id
_entity.type
_entity.pdbx_description
1 polymer ?
#
loop_
_entity_poly.entity_id
_entity_poly.type
_entity_poly.pdbx_seq_one_letter_code
_entity_poly.pdbx_strand_id
1 'polypeptide(L)'
;MATHQRQPYLGTERKLVIAIDVGTTFSGVSYALLDPGRVPQIQPVAQFVGQREPRDDLKVPSVVCYSPDGIVVAAGAETDPETNHALAEMDNVIRV
;
A
#
# COMPACT_ATOMS: atom_id res chain seq x y z
N MET A 1 -11.45 -16.18 -22.83
CA MET A 1 -11.79 -15.05 -21.94
C MET A 1 -11.60 -13.76 -22.73
N ALA A 2 -12.58 -12.86 -22.74
CA ALA A 2 -12.43 -11.59 -23.44
C ALA A 2 -11.36 -10.74 -22.75
N THR A 3 -10.22 -10.54 -23.41
CA THR A 3 -9.25 -9.54 -23.00
C THR A 3 -9.83 -8.18 -23.33
N HIS A 4 -10.49 -7.53 -22.37
CA HIS A 4 -10.82 -6.11 -22.50
C HIS A 4 -9.52 -5.33 -22.61
N GLN A 5 -9.16 -4.98 -23.85
CA GLN A 5 -8.00 -4.14 -24.10
C GLN A 5 -8.29 -2.74 -23.55
N ARG A 6 -7.42 -2.23 -22.67
CA ARG A 6 -7.58 -0.89 -22.10
C ARG A 6 -7.48 0.14 -23.23
N GLN A 7 -8.41 1.10 -23.25
CA GLN A 7 -8.41 2.18 -24.21
C GLN A 7 -7.48 3.32 -23.77
N PRO A 8 -7.00 4.15 -24.72
CA PRO A 8 -6.31 5.39 -24.38
C PRO A 8 -7.12 6.29 -23.46
N TYR A 9 -6.46 6.96 -22.53
CA TYR A 9 -7.10 7.93 -21.67
C TYR A 9 -7.56 9.16 -22.48
N LEU A 10 -8.85 9.47 -22.41
CA LEU A 10 -9.49 10.55 -23.19
C LEU A 10 -9.52 11.91 -22.49
N GLY A 11 -8.99 12.03 -21.28
CA GLY A 11 -8.92 13.31 -20.59
C GLY A 11 -7.90 14.25 -21.23
N THR A 12 -8.05 15.55 -20.95
CA THR A 12 -7.19 16.61 -21.52
C THR A 12 -5.94 16.90 -20.69
N GLU A 13 -5.85 16.39 -19.47
CA GLU A 13 -4.77 16.67 -18.52
C GLU A 13 -4.25 15.38 -17.89
N ARG A 14 -2.97 15.37 -17.50
CA ARG A 14 -2.37 14.23 -16.79
C ARG A 14 -3.03 14.03 -15.43
N LYS A 15 -3.39 12.79 -15.09
CA LYS A 15 -3.88 12.42 -13.75
C LYS A 15 -3.09 11.25 -13.15
N LEU A 16 -3.00 11.21 -11.83
CA LEU A 16 -2.57 10.04 -11.08
C LEU A 16 -3.81 9.36 -10.52
N VAL A 17 -4.00 8.07 -10.82
CA VAL A 17 -5.00 7.23 -10.16
C VAL A 17 -4.30 6.24 -9.26
N ILE A 18 -4.77 6.12 -8.03
CA ILE A 18 -4.29 5.17 -7.04
C ILE A 18 -5.47 4.25 -6.71
N ALA A 19 -5.26 2.95 -6.79
CA ALA A 19 -6.19 1.93 -6.34
C ALA A 19 -5.63 1.25 -5.10
N ILE A 20 -6.43 1.21 -4.04
CA ILE A 20 -6.07 0.58 -2.77
C ILE A 20 -6.98 -0.63 -2.60
N ASP A 21 -6.36 -1.81 -2.45
CA ASP A 21 -7.05 -3.04 -2.08
C ASP A 21 -6.87 -3.23 -0.57
N VAL A 22 -7.98 -3.11 0.17
CA VAL A 22 -8.00 -3.25 1.63
C VAL A 22 -8.54 -4.62 1.98
N GLY A 23 -7.63 -5.58 2.15
CA GLY A 23 -7.97 -6.94 2.56
C GLY A 23 -7.97 -7.11 4.07
N THR A 24 -8.48 -8.26 4.54
CA THR A 24 -8.45 -8.62 5.96
C THR A 24 -7.06 -9.02 6.44
N THR A 25 -6.28 -9.74 5.62
CA THR A 25 -4.92 -10.19 5.98
C THR A 25 -3.84 -9.27 5.42
N PHE A 26 -3.99 -8.83 4.18
CA PHE A 26 -3.03 -8.01 3.48
C PHE A 26 -3.73 -6.93 2.68
N SER A 27 -3.07 -5.78 2.55
CA SER A 27 -3.51 -4.66 1.72
C SER A 27 -2.46 -4.36 0.65
N GLY A 28 -2.91 -3.94 -0.52
CA GLY A 28 -2.07 -3.63 -1.67
C GLY A 28 -2.41 -2.27 -2.28
N VAL A 29 -1.45 -1.70 -2.99
CA VAL A 29 -1.65 -0.45 -3.73
C VAL A 29 -1.13 -0.61 -5.14
N SER A 30 -1.86 -0.10 -6.11
CA SER A 30 -1.38 0.11 -7.47
C SER A 30 -1.72 1.51 -7.94
N TYR A 31 -0.98 2.00 -8.91
CA TYR A 31 -1.21 3.31 -9.50
C TYR A 31 -1.11 3.28 -11.02
N ALA A 32 -1.69 4.28 -11.66
CA ALA A 32 -1.53 4.53 -13.08
C ALA A 32 -1.43 6.02 -13.33
N LEU A 33 -0.46 6.41 -14.18
CA LEU A 33 -0.43 7.74 -14.78
C LEU A 33 -1.33 7.74 -16.01
N LEU A 34 -2.37 8.58 -15.98
CA LEU A 34 -3.29 8.79 -17.07
C LEU A 34 -2.78 9.94 -17.92
N ASP A 35 -1.96 9.62 -18.92
CA ASP A 35 -1.49 10.56 -19.94
C ASP A 35 -2.53 10.66 -21.08
N PRO A 36 -2.97 11.87 -21.48
CA PRO A 36 -3.86 12.06 -22.63
C PRO A 36 -3.40 11.29 -23.87
N GLY A 37 -4.29 10.50 -24.47
CA GLY A 37 -4.01 9.71 -25.67
C GLY A 37 -3.14 8.46 -25.48
N ARG A 38 -2.70 8.15 -24.25
CA ARG A 38 -1.94 6.92 -23.96
C ARG A 38 -2.80 5.88 -23.25
N VAL A 39 -2.58 4.60 -23.55
CA VAL A 39 -3.19 3.49 -22.81
C VAL A 39 -2.57 3.43 -21.41
N PRO A 40 -3.37 3.54 -20.32
CA PRO A 40 -2.83 3.49 -18.97
C PRO A 40 -2.14 2.16 -18.66
N GLN A 41 -0.98 2.24 -18.01
CA GLN A 41 -0.27 1.10 -17.45
C GLN A 41 -0.46 1.07 -15.94
N ILE A 42 -0.89 -0.08 -15.42
CA ILE A 42 -1.05 -0.29 -13.99
C ILE A 42 0.32 -0.70 -13.44
N GLN A 43 0.79 0.04 -12.44
CA GLN A 43 2.03 -0.19 -11.74
C GLN A 43 1.70 -0.59 -10.30
N PRO A 44 2.04 -1.81 -9.85
CA PRO A 44 1.89 -2.15 -8.43
C PRO A 44 2.95 -1.40 -7.61
N VAL A 45 2.62 -1.09 -6.36
CA VAL A 45 3.60 -0.63 -5.36
C VAL A 45 4.35 -1.87 -4.87
N ALA A 46 5.64 -1.95 -5.17
CA ALA A 46 6.49 -3.10 -4.84
C ALA A 46 7.31 -2.91 -3.56
N GLN A 47 7.34 -1.70 -2.99
CA GLN A 47 8.07 -1.41 -1.77
C GLN A 47 7.30 -0.40 -0.92
N PHE A 48 7.09 -0.74 0.34
CA PHE A 48 6.43 0.10 1.32
C PHE A 48 7.45 0.65 2.34
N VAL A 49 7.14 1.80 2.93
CA VAL A 49 7.94 2.37 4.01
C VAL A 49 7.94 1.40 5.19
N GLY A 50 9.11 1.20 5.84
CA GLY A 50 9.27 0.25 6.95
C GLY A 50 9.50 -1.21 6.54
N GLN A 51 9.46 -1.53 5.23
CA GLN A 51 9.72 -2.88 4.73
C GLN A 51 11.24 -3.15 4.64
N ARG A 52 11.75 -4.13 5.40
CA ARG A 52 13.19 -4.44 5.52
C ARG A 52 13.85 -4.93 4.23
N GLU A 53 13.14 -5.78 3.49
CA GLU A 53 13.58 -6.44 2.27
C GLU A 53 12.44 -6.34 1.26
N PRO A 54 12.69 -6.09 -0.03
CA PRO A 54 11.70 -6.32 -1.06
C PRO A 54 11.41 -7.83 -1.11
N ARG A 55 10.55 -8.28 -0.21
CA ARG A 55 9.79 -9.51 -0.43
C ARG A 55 9.05 -9.29 -1.74
N ASP A 56 8.92 -10.31 -2.57
CA ASP A 56 8.14 -10.29 -3.82
C ASP A 56 6.62 -10.08 -3.59
N ASP A 57 6.28 -9.50 -2.43
CA ASP A 57 4.96 -9.20 -1.94
C ASP A 57 4.62 -7.75 -2.32
N LEU A 58 3.71 -7.63 -3.29
CA LEU A 58 3.08 -6.37 -3.70
C LEU A 58 2.03 -5.87 -2.67
N LYS A 59 2.19 -6.26 -1.41
CA LYS A 59 1.21 -6.11 -0.33
C LYS A 59 1.88 -6.01 1.04
N VAL A 60 1.20 -5.37 1.97
CA VAL A 60 1.60 -5.26 3.39
C VAL A 60 0.55 -5.89 4.30
N PRO A 61 0.91 -6.32 5.51
CA PRO A 61 -0.09 -6.80 6.48
C PRO A 61 -1.20 -5.76 6.70
N SER A 62 -2.46 -6.20 6.74
CA SER A 62 -3.59 -5.34 7.12
C SER A 62 -3.67 -5.18 8.63
N VAL A 63 -2.62 -4.61 9.21
CA VAL A 63 -2.45 -4.48 10.65
C VAL A 63 -2.26 -3.01 10.99
N VAL A 64 -2.85 -2.59 12.09
CA VAL A 64 -2.65 -1.26 12.69
C VAL A 64 -2.32 -1.43 14.17
N CYS A 65 -1.21 -0.81 14.59
CA CYS A 65 -0.81 -0.73 15.99
C CYS A 65 -1.22 0.61 16.58
N TYR A 66 -1.80 0.58 17.78
CA TYR A 66 -2.21 1.75 18.54
C TYR A 66 -1.47 1.82 19.88
N SER A 67 -1.16 3.02 20.33
CA SER A 67 -0.83 3.30 21.73
C SER A 67 -2.05 3.05 22.64
N PRO A 68 -1.86 2.94 23.97
CA PRO A 68 -2.95 2.85 24.93
C PRO A 68 -3.96 4.01 24.86
N ASP A 69 -3.52 5.19 24.41
CA ASP A 69 -4.36 6.38 24.24
C ASP A 69 -5.17 6.36 22.93
N GLY A 70 -5.08 5.29 22.14
CA GLY A 70 -5.80 5.13 20.88
C GLY A 70 -5.18 5.85 19.69
N ILE A 71 -3.93 6.31 19.81
CA ILE A 71 -3.19 6.92 18.70
C ILE A 71 -2.51 5.84 17.86
N VAL A 72 -2.66 5.90 16.54
CA VAL A 72 -1.95 5.00 15.60
C VAL A 72 -0.44 5.26 15.70
N VAL A 73 0.33 4.19 15.92
CA VAL A 73 1.80 4.24 16.07
C VAL A 73 2.54 3.49 14.96
N ALA A 74 1.89 2.55 14.29
CA ALA A 74 2.42 1.87 13.12
C ALA A 74 1.28 1.25 12.28
N ALA A 75 1.46 1.14 10.97
CA ALA A 75 0.53 0.45 10.08
C ALA A 75 1.27 -0.29 8.96
N GLY A 76 0.69 -1.37 8.45
CA GLY A 76 1.28 -2.10 7.33
C GLY A 76 2.65 -2.68 7.66
N ALA A 77 3.64 -2.42 6.80
CA ALA A 77 5.01 -2.92 6.96
C ALA A 77 5.70 -2.40 8.23
N GLU A 78 5.29 -1.26 8.77
CA GLU A 78 5.88 -0.68 9.99
C GLU A 78 5.44 -1.41 11.26
N THR A 79 4.47 -2.33 11.17
CA THR A 79 3.98 -3.11 12.32
C THR A 79 4.87 -4.31 12.67
N ASP A 80 5.96 -4.51 11.94
CA ASP A 80 6.96 -5.52 12.24
C ASP A 80 7.93 -4.98 13.31
N PRO A 81 7.88 -5.49 14.56
CA PRO A 81 8.76 -5.02 15.64
C PRO A 81 10.23 -5.39 15.39
N GLU A 82 10.52 -6.35 14.50
CA GLU A 82 11.90 -6.64 14.14
C GLU A 82 12.52 -5.49 13.33
N THR A 83 11.71 -4.77 12.54
CA THR A 83 12.15 -3.68 11.66
C THR A 83 11.92 -2.31 12.27
N ASN A 84 10.89 -2.18 13.11
CA ASN A 84 10.51 -0.94 13.78
C ASN A 84 10.90 -0.99 15.26
N HIS A 85 12.14 -0.61 15.56
CA HIS A 85 12.65 -0.56 16.94
C HIS A 85 11.86 0.39 17.83
N ALA A 86 11.33 1.50 17.28
CA ALA A 86 10.50 2.41 18.07
C ALA A 86 9.22 1.70 18.55
N LEU A 87 8.58 0.92 17.68
CA LEU A 87 7.43 0.09 18.05
C LEU A 87 7.80 -1.01 19.05
N ALA A 88 8.97 -1.62 18.90
CA ALA A 88 9.43 -2.71 19.76
C ALA A 88 9.65 -2.28 21.23
N GLU A 89 10.04 -1.03 21.46
CA GLU A 89 10.26 -0.45 22.80
C GLU A 89 8.98 0.16 23.42
N MET A 90 7.85 0.17 22.68
CA MET A 90 6.59 0.70 23.20
C MET A 90 5.86 -0.33 24.06
N ASP A 91 5.55 0.06 25.30
CA ASP A 91 4.72 -0.74 26.19
C ASP A 91 3.24 -0.65 25.83
N ASN A 92 2.51 -1.74 26.08
CA ASN A 92 1.04 -1.81 25.98
C ASN A 92 0.47 -1.45 24.60
N VAL A 93 1.22 -1.69 23.53
CA VAL A 93 0.72 -1.54 22.15
C VAL A 93 -0.45 -2.48 21.89
N ILE A 94 -1.54 -1.94 21.35
CA ILE A 94 -2.70 -2.69 20.89
C ILE A 94 -2.55 -2.94 19.39
N ARG A 95 -2.58 -4.21 18.99
CA ARG A 95 -2.47 -4.62 17.58
C ARG A 95 -3.82 -5.13 17.08
N VAL A 96 -4.30 -4.53 15.99
CA VAL A 96 -5.59 -4.86 15.35
C VAL A 96 -5.35 -5.28 13.92
#